data_AF-A0A645I7F4-F1
#
_entry.id   AF-A0A645I7F4-F1
#
_cell.length_a   1.000
_cell.length_b   1.000
_cell.length_c   1.000
_cell.angle_alpha   90.00
_cell.angle_beta   90.00
_cell.angle_gamma   90.00
#
_symmetry.space_group_name_H-M   'P 1'
#
loop_
_entity.id
_entity.type
_entity.pdbx_description
1 polymer ?
#
loop_
_entity_poly.entity_id
_entity_poly.type
_entity_poly.pdbx_seq_one_letter_code
_entity_poly.pdbx_strand_id
1 'polypeptide(L)'
;MSTKNQETWDFAHRYSGKVWIRSGALTFTISIIFIFALKDFENYKQIMLMLFYLQLGMLFLVIPLTEIALRSIFDKGGNKKQV
;
A
#
# COMPACT_ATOMS: atom_id res chain seq x y z
N MET A 1 10.42 9.00 -12.56
CA MET A 1 9.85 8.60 -13.88
C MET A 1 8.36 8.90 -14.00
N SER A 2 7.63 9.08 -12.88
CA SER A 2 6.19 9.41 -12.85
C SER A 2 5.80 10.65 -13.67
N THR A 3 6.66 11.67 -13.75
CA THR A 3 6.37 12.96 -14.41
C THR A 3 6.77 13.05 -15.88
N LYS A 4 7.33 11.99 -16.49
CA LYS A 4 7.87 12.08 -17.87
C LYS A 4 6.81 11.90 -18.96
N ASN A 5 5.71 11.21 -18.68
CA ASN A 5 4.63 11.02 -19.65
C ASN A 5 3.28 10.95 -18.91
N GLN A 6 2.25 11.60 -19.45
CA GLN A 6 0.93 11.70 -18.82
C GLN A 6 0.27 10.32 -18.62
N GLU A 7 0.55 9.38 -19.53
CA GLU A 7 0.13 7.98 -19.45
C GLU A 7 0.81 7.21 -18.31
N THR A 8 2.08 7.50 -18.00
CA THR A 8 2.79 6.89 -16.85
C THR A 8 2.19 7.37 -15.52
N TRP A 9 1.72 8.62 -15.47
CA TRP A 9 1.09 9.20 -14.30
C TRP A 9 -0.32 8.64 -14.06
N ASP A 10 -1.18 8.54 -15.08
CA ASP A 10 -2.52 7.94 -14.95
C ASP A 10 -2.45 6.47 -14.54
N PHE A 11 -1.52 5.71 -15.11
CA PHE A 11 -1.29 4.32 -14.74
C PHE A 11 -0.82 4.18 -13.30
N ALA A 12 0.17 4.98 -12.86
CA ALA A 12 0.65 4.98 -11.49
C ALA A 12 -0.45 5.35 -10.50
N HIS A 13 -1.29 6.35 -10.83
CA HIS A 13 -2.37 6.80 -9.97
C HIS A 13 -3.48 5.74 -9.84
N ARG A 14 -3.90 5.14 -10.95
CA ARG A 14 -4.89 4.04 -10.94
C ARG A 14 -4.39 2.79 -10.23
N TYR A 15 -3.12 2.43 -10.45
CA TYR A 15 -2.53 1.25 -9.82
C TYR A 15 -2.31 1.47 -8.33
N SER A 16 -1.78 2.63 -7.94
CA SER A 16 -1.63 3.03 -6.53
C SER A 16 -2.97 3.01 -5.80
N GLY A 17 -4.02 3.60 -6.37
CA GLY A 17 -5.37 3.55 -5.79
C GLY A 17 -5.91 2.13 -5.60
N LYS A 18 -5.73 1.24 -6.59
CA LYS A 18 -6.16 -0.17 -6.47
C LYS A 18 -5.37 -0.94 -5.40
N VAL A 19 -4.06 -0.75 -5.32
CA VAL A 19 -3.23 -1.38 -4.29
C VAL A 19 -3.59 -0.83 -2.91
N TRP A 20 -3.82 0.48 -2.82
CA TRP A 20 -4.18 1.15 -1.58
C TRP A 20 -5.54 0.69 -1.04
N ILE A 21 -6.55 0.54 -1.90
CA ILE A 21 -7.87 0.00 -1.51
C ILE A 21 -7.74 -1.45 -1.04
N ARG A 22 -6.98 -2.30 -1.75
CA ARG A 22 -6.79 -3.71 -1.36
C ARG A 22 -6.02 -3.87 -0.06
N SER A 23 -4.90 -3.18 0.09
CA SER A 23 -4.12 -3.19 1.34
C SER A 23 -4.90 -2.56 2.49
N GLY A 24 -5.60 -1.45 2.25
CA GLY A 24 -6.44 -0.79 3.24
C GLY A 24 -7.57 -1.69 3.73
N ALA A 25 -8.28 -2.37 2.82
CA ALA A 25 -9.33 -3.33 3.16
C ALA A 25 -8.78 -4.52 3.96
N LEU A 26 -7.66 -5.10 3.54
CA LEU A 26 -7.02 -6.20 4.24
C LEU A 26 -6.62 -5.79 5.67
N THR A 27 -5.95 -4.64 5.81
CA THR A 27 -5.54 -4.15 7.12
C THR A 27 -6.73 -3.79 8.01
N PHE A 28 -7.81 -3.25 7.44
CA PHE A 28 -9.03 -2.96 8.19
C PHE A 28 -9.68 -4.23 8.75
N THR A 29 -9.76 -5.30 7.94
CA THR A 29 -10.26 -6.60 8.39
C THR A 29 -9.41 -7.17 9.52
N ILE A 30 -8.08 -7.11 9.41
CA ILE A 30 -7.16 -7.59 10.44
C ILE A 30 -7.35 -6.78 11.74
N SER A 31 -7.43 -5.45 11.65
CA SER A 31 -7.63 -4.59 12.82
C SER A 31 -8.94 -4.89 13.56
N ILE A 32 -10.03 -5.16 12.84
CA ILE A 32 -11.31 -5.57 13.47
C ILE A 32 -11.14 -6.89 14.23
N ILE A 33 -10.52 -7.89 13.62
CA ILE A 33 -10.30 -9.20 14.28
C ILE A 33 -9.47 -9.03 15.55
N PHE A 34 -8.40 -8.22 15.51
CA PHE A 34 -7.56 -7.94 16.67
C PHE A 34 -8.30 -7.22 17.78
N ILE A 35 -9.18 -6.26 17.46
CA ILE A 35 -10.00 -5.55 18.45
C ILE A 35 -10.93 -6.52 19.18
N PHE A 36 -11.59 -7.43 18.47
CA PHE A 36 -12.48 -8.42 19.08
C PHE A 36 -11.71 -9.49 19.87
N ALA A 37 -10.54 -9.92 19.39
CA ALA A 37 -9.75 -10.97 20.04
C ALA A 37 -8.98 -10.50 21.28
N LEU A 38 -8.57 -9.22 21.33
CA LEU A 38 -7.71 -8.69 22.40
C LEU A 38 -8.44 -7.82 23.43
N LYS A 39 -9.76 -7.69 23.34
CA LYS A 39 -10.57 -6.81 24.20
C LYS A 39 -10.34 -7.05 25.71
N ASP A 40 -10.07 -8.29 26.10
CA ASP A 40 -9.91 -8.70 27.51
C ASP A 40 -8.45 -8.75 27.99
N PHE A 41 -7.47 -8.35 27.16
CA PHE A 41 -6.06 -8.33 27.56
C PHE A 41 -5.69 -7.00 28.22
N GLU A 42 -5.00 -7.06 29.37
CA GLU A 42 -4.44 -5.87 30.06
C GLU A 42 -3.54 -5.02 29.14
N ASN A 43 -2.82 -5.67 28.23
CA ASN A 43 -1.89 -5.02 27.30
C ASN A 43 -2.54 -4.54 25.99
N TYR A 44 -3.87 -4.60 25.87
CA TYR A 44 -4.63 -4.20 24.67
C TYR A 44 -4.16 -2.85 24.10
N LYS A 45 -3.97 -1.87 24.98
CA LYS A 45 -3.62 -0.49 24.60
C LYS A 45 -2.26 -0.39 23.90
N GLN A 46 -1.26 -1.16 24.33
CA GLN A 46 0.05 -1.17 23.68
C GLN A 46 0.03 -1.94 22.37
N ILE A 47 -0.66 -3.08 22.32
CA ILE A 47 -0.74 -3.89 21.10
C ILE A 47 -1.44 -3.13 19.98
N MET A 48 -2.56 -2.46 20.30
CA MET A 48 -3.30 -1.64 19.34
C MET A 48 -2.45 -0.48 18.80
N LEU A 49 -1.64 0.13 19.67
CA LEU A 49 -0.75 1.24 19.31
C LEU A 49 0.42 0.76 18.41
N MET A 50 0.97 -0.43 18.67
CA MET A 50 1.97 -1.06 17.80
C MET A 50 1.38 -1.42 16.42
N LEU A 51 0.14 -1.92 16.39
CA LEU A 51 -0.58 -2.27 15.17
C LEU A 51 -0.87 -1.02 14.33
N PHE A 52 -1.21 0.11 14.97
CA PHE A 52 -1.35 1.40 14.32
C PHE A 52 -0.05 1.87 13.63
N TYR A 53 1.10 1.79 14.31
CA TYR A 53 2.38 2.13 13.69
C TYR A 53 2.74 1.20 12.52
N LEU A 54 2.45 -0.10 12.63
CA LEU A 54 2.65 -1.06 11.55
C LEU A 54 1.76 -0.74 10.34
N GLN A 55 0.51 -0.36 10.59
CA GLN A 55 -0.45 0.07 9.58
C GLN A 55 -0.01 1.39 8.88
N LEU A 56 0.57 2.34 9.62
CA LEU A 56 1.22 3.51 9.05
C LEU A 56 2.44 3.14 8.20
N GLY A 57 3.28 2.22 8.64
CA GLY A 57 4.42 1.72 7.86
C GLY A 57 4.01 1.08 6.54
N MET A 58 2.94 0.27 6.55
CA MET A 58 2.37 -0.31 5.33
C MET A 58 1.86 0.75 4.35
N LEU A 59 1.31 1.86 4.84
CA LEU A 59 0.89 2.98 3.98
C LEU A 59 2.07 3.58 3.21
N PHE A 60 3.23 3.76 3.86
CA PHE A 60 4.43 4.26 3.20
C PHE A 60 5.02 3.26 2.20
N LEU A 61 4.91 1.96 2.46
CA LEU A 61 5.39 0.89 1.57
C LEU A 61 4.66 0.83 0.22
N VAL A 62 3.45 1.38 0.12
CA VAL A 62 2.71 1.44 -1.15
C VAL A 62 3.47 2.26 -2.20
N ILE A 63 4.20 3.30 -1.78
CA ILE A 63 4.94 4.21 -2.66
C ILE A 63 6.06 3.47 -3.42
N PRO A 64 7.05 2.83 -2.77
CA PRO A 64 8.09 2.10 -3.49
C PRO A 64 7.54 0.88 -4.24
N LEU A 65 6.48 0.22 -3.74
CA LEU A 65 5.86 -0.91 -4.44
C LEU A 65 5.25 -0.45 -5.77
N THR A 66 4.56 0.70 -5.77
CA THR A 66 4.04 1.31 -7.00
C THR A 66 5.16 1.73 -7.94
N GLU A 67 6.28 2.23 -7.41
CA GLU A 67 7.44 2.61 -8.21
C GLU A 67 8.17 1.40 -8.84
N ILE A 68 8.30 0.29 -8.11
CA ILE A 68 8.86 -0.98 -8.61
C ILE A 68 7.96 -1.59 -9.70
N ALA A 69 6.66 -1.64 -9.47
CA ALA A 69 5.70 -2.14 -10.47
C ALA A 69 5.75 -1.29 -11.75
N LEU A 70 5.89 0.04 -11.60
CA LEU A 70 6.05 0.94 -12.74
C LEU A 70 7.36 0.68 -13.50
N ARG A 71 8.46 0.44 -12.79
CA ARG A 71 9.77 0.08 -13.38
C ARG A 71 9.79 -1.29 -14.06
N SER A 72 8.95 -2.21 -13.61
CA SER A 72 8.80 -3.53 -14.24
C SER A 72 8.07 -3.45 -15.58
N ILE A 73 7.15 -2.49 -15.73
CA ILE A 73 6.27 -2.38 -16.90
C ILE A 73 6.78 -1.33 -17.90
N PHE A 74 7.50 -0.31 -17.45
CA PHE A 74 7.98 0.80 -18.29
C PHE A 74 9.50 0.91 -18.27
N ASP A 75 10.09 1.07 -19.45
CA ASP A 75 11.53 1.35 -19.60
C ASP A 75 11.87 2.81 -19.22
N LYS A 76 13.16 3.16 -19.08
CA LYS A 76 13.63 4.51 -18.70
C LYS A 76 13.14 5.62 -19.64
N GLY A 77 12.71 5.26 -20.85
CA GLY A 77 12.11 6.14 -21.86
C GLY A 77 10.58 6.32 -21.78
N GLY A 78 9.87 5.65 -20.87
CA GLY A 78 8.40 5.75 -20.74
C GLY A 78 7.61 4.88 -21.71
N ASN A 79 8.27 4.01 -22.48
CA ASN A 79 7.62 2.99 -23.30
C ASN A 79 7.28 1.76 -22.47
N LYS A 80 6.10 1.17 -22.70
CA LYS A 80 5.73 -0.14 -22.13
C LYS A 80 6.73 -1.17 -22.65
N LYS A 81 7.36 -1.94 -21.76
CA LYS A 81 8.07 -3.15 -22.16
C LYS A 81 7.01 -4.15 -22.61
N GLN A 82 6.78 -4.23 -23.91
CA GLN A 82 6.03 -5.34 -24.47
C GLN A 82 6.90 -6.59 -24.34
N VAL A 83 6.34 -7.59 -23.66
CA VAL A 83 6.82 -8.99 -23.71
C VAL A 83 6.34 -9.58 -25.03
#